data_AF-A0A7K0SI94-F1
#
_entry.id   AF-A0A7K0SI94-F1
#
_cell.length_a   1.000
_cell.length_b   1.000
_cell.length_c   1.000
_cell.angle_alpha   90.00
_cell.angle_beta   90.00
_cell.angle_gamma   90.00
#
_symmetry.space_group_name_H-M   'P 1'
#
loop_
_entity.id
_entity.type
_entity.pdbx_description
1 polymer ?
#
loop_
_entity_poly.entity_id
_entity_poly.type
_entity_poly.pdbx_seq_one_letter_code
_entity_poly.pdbx_strand_id
1 'polypeptide(L)'
;MALNREHLDLINAPLSDLLGEASRLRDYGHGHRMTFSPKVFIPLTMLCRDRCGYCTFAKPPAHLENPYLGLDEVISIASKGRQSGCFEALFTLGEEPEERYPAARDWLTANGYSSTIDYLVAAAGAVLSETGMLPHANPGAISEAELLRLRAVSPSQGMMIETLAARLGEAGGPHFGAPDKTPERRLATLEAAGRARVPFTTGILVGIGETREERLEALLAIRDSHARHGHVQEVIVQNFLPKPGTSMHRSDPCDYDEYLRTVATARIVLGSAMHLQAPPNLSDPEQLSALIGAGIDDWGGVSPVTPDHVNPERPWPALNALRDATEAAGKSLAPRLTVYPEYALSDDWIHPDVRTAVRRASDSEGLARDDEWSAGSNETPPVLLVSSEIRASGAVAEVIAGVEAGERVGFDEIVTLLEARGQNAQAVYRLADALRREIIGDVVTFVRNRNINYTNICTFKCRFCAFSKGPLSLNLRGKPYMLGVEEIQRRVIEGVECGATEVCLQGGIHPDFDGDYYLDLARAVKEVAPSIHIHGFTALEVTEGAKRLGMPLKDYLILAKEAGLATLPGTAAEVLD
;
A
#
# COMPACT_ATOMS: atom_id res chain seq x y z
N MET A 1 18.65 -28.64 0.91
CA MET A 1 20.05 -28.23 0.73
C MET A 1 20.76 -28.53 2.03
N ALA A 2 21.95 -29.16 2.05
CA ALA A 2 22.61 -29.47 3.32
C ALA A 2 23.04 -28.18 4.02
N LEU A 3 22.74 -28.04 5.32
CA LEU A 3 23.19 -26.90 6.12
C LEU A 3 24.72 -26.87 6.19
N ASN A 4 25.31 -25.69 6.01
CA ASN A 4 26.75 -25.50 6.12
C ASN A 4 27.13 -25.08 7.55
N ARG A 5 28.42 -24.87 7.81
CA ARG A 5 28.90 -24.47 9.13
C ARG A 5 28.34 -23.11 9.60
N GLU A 6 28.25 -22.13 8.70
CA GLU A 6 27.72 -20.80 9.02
C GLU A 6 26.25 -20.86 9.46
N HIS A 7 25.46 -21.72 8.82
CA HIS A 7 24.07 -21.99 9.20
C HIS A 7 23.96 -22.58 10.62
N LEU A 8 24.84 -23.52 10.97
CA LEU A 8 24.86 -24.12 12.30
C LEU A 8 25.34 -23.14 13.37
N ASP A 9 26.33 -22.31 13.03
CA ASP A 9 26.83 -21.27 13.93
C ASP A 9 25.72 -20.22 14.19
N LEU A 10 24.94 -19.86 13.18
CA LEU A 10 23.81 -18.92 13.30
C LEU A 10 22.72 -19.42 14.26
N ILE A 11 22.19 -20.64 14.06
CA ILE A 11 21.08 -21.15 14.87
C ILE A 11 21.48 -21.39 16.34
N ASN A 12 22.78 -21.51 16.61
CA ASN A 12 23.35 -21.70 17.94
C ASN A 12 23.94 -20.42 18.55
N ALA A 13 23.90 -19.29 17.83
CA ALA A 13 24.41 -18.01 18.33
C ALA A 13 23.66 -17.55 19.59
N PRO A 14 24.26 -16.73 20.46
CA PRO A 14 23.56 -16.12 21.58
C PRO A 14 22.32 -15.34 21.12
N LEU A 15 21.22 -15.43 21.87
CA LEU A 15 19.97 -14.76 21.48
C LEU A 15 20.16 -13.23 21.36
N SER A 16 20.92 -12.62 22.27
CA SER A 16 21.25 -11.19 22.23
C SER A 16 21.87 -10.75 20.91
N ASP A 17 22.74 -11.59 20.34
CA ASP A 17 23.49 -11.27 19.12
C ASP A 17 22.57 -11.35 17.91
N LEU A 18 21.68 -12.36 17.90
CA LEU A 18 20.64 -12.49 16.88
C LEU A 18 19.67 -11.31 16.91
N LEU A 19 19.20 -10.91 18.09
CA LEU A 19 18.30 -9.76 18.25
C LEU A 19 18.97 -8.46 17.78
N GLY A 20 20.23 -8.22 18.16
CA GLY A 20 20.99 -7.04 17.75
C GLY A 20 21.15 -6.94 16.24
N GLU A 21 21.55 -8.04 15.58
CA GLU A 21 21.72 -8.05 14.12
C GLU A 21 20.38 -7.98 13.37
N ALA A 22 19.36 -8.68 13.84
CA ALA A 22 18.04 -8.65 13.23
C ALA A 22 17.42 -7.24 13.30
N SER A 23 17.51 -6.57 14.44
CA SER A 23 17.06 -5.19 14.60
C SER A 23 17.78 -4.23 13.65
N ARG A 24 19.11 -4.36 13.54
CA ARG A 24 19.93 -3.57 12.62
C ARG A 24 19.54 -3.78 11.15
N LEU A 25 19.32 -5.03 10.73
CA LEU A 25 18.89 -5.36 9.37
C LEU A 25 17.49 -4.84 9.06
N ARG A 26 16.56 -4.93 10.02
CA ARG A 26 15.21 -4.36 9.87
C ARG A 26 15.28 -2.85 9.69
N ASP A 27 16.04 -2.16 10.54
CA ASP A 27 16.21 -0.70 10.45
C ASP A 27 16.87 -0.28 9.14
N TYR A 28 17.83 -1.06 8.64
CA TYR A 28 18.46 -0.80 7.34
C TYR A 28 17.50 -0.98 6.15
N GLY A 29 16.58 -1.96 6.20
CA GLY A 29 15.66 -2.25 5.10
C GLY A 29 14.36 -1.45 5.13
N HIS A 30 13.81 -1.21 6.33
CA HIS A 30 12.46 -0.69 6.56
C HIS A 30 12.44 0.63 7.35
N GLY A 31 13.61 1.11 7.77
CA GLY A 31 13.75 2.36 8.51
C GLY A 31 12.99 2.35 9.85
N HIS A 32 12.15 3.37 10.03
CA HIS A 32 11.36 3.55 11.26
C HIS A 32 9.91 3.09 11.12
N ARG A 33 9.52 2.53 9.99
CA ARG A 33 8.12 2.16 9.72
C ARG A 33 7.85 0.73 10.19
N MET A 34 6.70 0.57 10.83
CA MET A 34 6.05 -0.71 11.09
C MET A 34 4.68 -0.68 10.38
N THR A 35 4.29 -1.78 9.74
CA THR A 35 3.02 -1.87 9.03
C THR A 35 2.05 -2.86 9.66
N PHE A 36 0.77 -2.75 9.31
CA PHE A 36 -0.27 -3.72 9.61
C PHE A 36 -1.34 -3.67 8.51
N SER A 37 -2.07 -4.76 8.29
CA SER A 37 -3.18 -4.78 7.32
C SER A 37 -4.53 -4.71 8.03
N PRO A 38 -5.31 -3.62 7.88
CA PRO A 38 -6.69 -3.56 8.34
C PRO A 38 -7.56 -4.52 7.51
N LYS A 39 -8.06 -5.60 8.13
CA LYS A 39 -8.72 -6.69 7.39
C LYS A 39 -10.01 -7.19 8.02
N VAL A 40 -10.79 -7.93 7.24
CA VAL A 40 -11.80 -8.86 7.76
C VAL A 40 -11.40 -10.29 7.46
N PHE A 41 -11.76 -11.20 8.35
CA PHE A 41 -11.53 -12.63 8.23
C PHE A 41 -12.80 -13.30 7.69
N ILE A 42 -12.73 -13.93 6.52
CA ILE A 42 -13.84 -14.60 5.84
C ILE A 42 -13.55 -16.11 5.84
N PRO A 43 -14.14 -16.89 6.78
CA PRO A 43 -13.97 -18.33 6.84
C PRO A 43 -14.90 -19.01 5.82
N LEU A 44 -14.57 -18.92 4.52
CA LEU A 44 -15.44 -19.35 3.42
C LEU A 44 -15.97 -20.78 3.62
N THR A 45 -15.12 -21.67 4.11
CA THR A 45 -15.52 -22.95 4.68
C THR A 45 -14.57 -23.35 5.81
N MET A 46 -15.13 -23.95 6.86
CA MET A 46 -14.36 -24.60 7.93
C MET A 46 -14.25 -26.11 7.71
N LEU A 47 -14.75 -26.65 6.59
CA LEU A 47 -14.49 -28.04 6.21
C LEU A 47 -13.07 -28.15 5.65
N CYS A 48 -12.38 -29.24 5.96
CA CYS A 48 -11.04 -29.50 5.44
C CYS A 48 -10.80 -31.00 5.27
N ARG A 49 -10.11 -31.41 4.19
CA ARG A 49 -9.65 -32.78 4.02
C ARG A 49 -8.56 -33.15 5.01
N ASP A 50 -7.65 -32.21 5.29
CA ASP A 50 -6.55 -32.39 6.24
C ASP A 50 -7.01 -32.57 7.70
N ARG A 51 -6.11 -33.12 8.52
CA ARG A 51 -6.26 -33.29 9.97
C ARG A 51 -5.03 -32.82 10.74
N CYS A 52 -4.71 -31.54 10.61
CA CYS A 52 -3.59 -30.95 11.33
C CYS A 52 -3.82 -30.99 12.85
N GLY A 53 -2.86 -31.52 13.60
CA GLY A 53 -2.98 -31.81 15.03
C GLY A 53 -3.06 -30.59 15.94
N TYR A 54 -2.69 -29.41 15.44
CA TYR A 54 -2.76 -28.12 16.14
C TYR A 54 -3.94 -27.24 15.69
N CYS A 55 -4.72 -27.66 14.68
CA CYS A 55 -5.71 -26.81 14.02
C CYS A 55 -7.10 -26.95 14.65
N THR A 56 -7.67 -25.83 15.09
CA THR A 56 -9.07 -25.72 15.55
C THR A 56 -10.02 -25.17 14.49
N PHE A 57 -9.47 -24.65 13.39
CA PHE A 57 -10.26 -24.07 12.29
C PHE A 57 -11.08 -25.13 11.56
N ALA A 58 -10.47 -26.30 11.29
CA ALA A 58 -11.14 -27.40 10.60
C ALA A 58 -12.21 -28.05 11.51
N LYS A 59 -13.46 -28.06 11.03
CA LYS A 59 -14.62 -28.65 11.72
C LYS A 59 -15.26 -29.74 10.85
N PRO A 60 -15.79 -30.81 11.45
CA PRO A 60 -16.59 -31.76 10.70
C PRO A 60 -17.99 -31.18 10.38
N PRO A 61 -18.68 -31.66 9.33
CA PRO A 61 -19.96 -31.11 8.87
C PRO A 61 -21.03 -30.98 9.95
N ALA A 62 -21.06 -31.89 10.93
CA ALA A 62 -22.03 -31.88 12.03
C ALA A 62 -21.96 -30.64 12.95
N HIS A 63 -20.88 -29.86 12.88
CA HIS A 63 -20.67 -28.64 13.67
C HIS A 63 -20.84 -27.36 12.86
N LEU A 64 -21.32 -27.45 11.61
CA LEU A 64 -21.53 -26.32 10.73
C LEU A 64 -23.01 -26.24 10.34
N GLU A 65 -23.54 -25.02 10.29
CA GLU A 65 -24.88 -24.77 9.77
C GLU A 65 -24.91 -25.00 8.26
N ASN A 66 -23.91 -24.48 7.55
CA ASN A 66 -23.73 -24.67 6.11
C ASN A 66 -22.30 -25.11 5.79
N PRO A 67 -22.08 -25.95 4.75
CA PRO A 67 -20.74 -26.34 4.31
C PRO A 67 -19.85 -25.16 3.88
N TYR A 68 -20.45 -24.12 3.30
CA TYR A 68 -19.81 -22.87 2.91
C TYR A 68 -20.66 -21.68 3.36
N LEU A 69 -20.03 -20.53 3.58
CA LEU A 69 -20.73 -19.24 3.65
C LEU A 69 -21.36 -18.93 2.29
N GLY A 70 -22.59 -18.39 2.27
CA GLY A 70 -23.21 -17.89 1.05
C GLY A 70 -22.58 -16.57 0.57
N LEU A 71 -22.79 -16.21 -0.71
CA LEU A 71 -22.23 -14.97 -1.27
C LEU A 71 -22.72 -13.72 -0.52
N ASP A 72 -24.02 -13.66 -0.17
CA ASP A 72 -24.59 -12.54 0.58
C ASP A 72 -23.93 -12.39 1.97
N GLU A 73 -23.59 -13.50 2.62
CA GLU A 73 -22.89 -13.48 3.92
C GLU A 73 -21.45 -12.98 3.76
N VAL A 74 -20.75 -13.46 2.73
CA VAL A 74 -19.39 -13.03 2.37
C VAL A 74 -19.37 -11.52 2.09
N ILE A 75 -20.28 -11.03 1.25
CA ILE A 75 -20.41 -9.60 0.90
C ILE A 75 -20.79 -8.78 2.14
N SER A 76 -21.65 -9.30 3.01
CA SER A 76 -22.02 -8.63 4.27
C SER A 76 -20.83 -8.45 5.21
N ILE A 77 -19.99 -9.48 5.36
CA ILE A 77 -18.76 -9.41 6.18
C ILE A 77 -17.80 -8.38 5.59
N ALA A 78 -17.54 -8.44 4.29
CA ALA A 78 -16.69 -7.47 3.60
C ALA A 78 -17.23 -6.05 3.72
N SER A 79 -18.52 -5.82 3.48
CA SER A 79 -19.14 -4.50 3.59
C SER A 79 -18.97 -3.88 5.00
N LYS A 80 -19.12 -4.69 6.06
CA LYS A 80 -18.86 -4.25 7.45
C LYS A 80 -17.39 -3.91 7.67
N GLY A 81 -16.49 -4.70 7.08
CA GLY A 81 -15.05 -4.42 7.05
C GLY A 81 -14.75 -3.06 6.44
N ARG A 82 -15.24 -2.83 5.22
CA ARG A 82 -15.04 -1.57 4.49
C ARG A 82 -15.55 -0.37 5.29
N GLN A 83 -16.74 -0.48 5.89
CA GLN A 83 -17.32 0.56 6.75
C GLN A 83 -16.49 0.83 8.01
N SER A 84 -15.68 -0.14 8.45
CA SER A 84 -14.80 -0.05 9.61
C SER A 84 -13.35 0.33 9.24
N GLY A 85 -13.10 0.73 7.99
CA GLY A 85 -11.77 1.12 7.52
C GLY A 85 -10.87 -0.06 7.12
N CYS A 86 -11.41 -1.26 6.94
CA CYS A 86 -10.64 -2.38 6.41
C CYS A 86 -10.46 -2.29 4.90
N PHE A 87 -9.28 -2.71 4.43
CA PHE A 87 -8.94 -2.81 3.00
C PHE A 87 -8.84 -4.26 2.53
N GLU A 88 -8.42 -5.17 3.41
CA GLU A 88 -8.19 -6.58 3.07
C GLU A 88 -9.39 -7.46 3.44
N ALA A 89 -9.81 -8.30 2.50
CA ALA A 89 -10.76 -9.38 2.73
C ALA A 89 -10.00 -10.72 2.71
N LEU A 90 -9.58 -11.17 3.90
CA LEU A 90 -8.83 -12.41 4.06
C LEU A 90 -9.74 -13.62 3.96
N PHE A 91 -9.69 -14.30 2.83
CA PHE A 91 -10.34 -15.60 2.65
C PHE A 91 -9.46 -16.70 3.21
N THR A 92 -10.00 -17.45 4.16
CA THR A 92 -9.39 -18.68 4.67
C THR A 92 -10.37 -19.83 4.54
N LEU A 93 -9.85 -21.00 4.25
CA LEU A 93 -10.65 -22.20 3.99
C LEU A 93 -9.81 -23.45 4.24
N GLY A 94 -10.49 -24.57 4.45
CA GLY A 94 -9.80 -25.87 4.40
C GLY A 94 -9.52 -26.32 2.97
N GLU A 95 -8.57 -27.23 2.84
CA GLU A 95 -8.09 -27.75 1.56
C GLU A 95 -8.96 -28.90 1.09
N GLU A 96 -9.41 -28.82 -0.18
CA GLU A 96 -10.19 -29.84 -0.91
C GLU A 96 -11.27 -30.56 -0.06
N PRO A 97 -12.12 -29.85 0.73
CA PRO A 97 -13.11 -30.49 1.59
C PRO A 97 -14.08 -31.41 0.84
N GLU A 98 -14.35 -31.14 -0.44
CA GLU A 98 -15.20 -31.92 -1.34
C GLU A 98 -14.69 -33.35 -1.59
N GLU A 99 -13.38 -33.59 -1.45
CA GLU A 99 -12.77 -34.92 -1.58
C GLU A 99 -13.03 -35.80 -0.36
N ARG A 100 -13.27 -35.19 0.80
CA ARG A 100 -13.52 -35.89 2.07
C ARG A 100 -15.00 -35.92 2.45
N TYR A 101 -15.73 -34.85 2.20
CA TYR A 101 -17.09 -34.67 2.70
C TYR A 101 -18.09 -34.55 1.54
N PRO A 102 -18.99 -35.54 1.37
CA PRO A 102 -20.07 -35.45 0.38
C PRO A 102 -20.89 -34.17 0.52
N ALA A 103 -21.14 -33.70 1.75
CA ALA A 103 -21.85 -32.46 2.00
C ALA A 103 -21.21 -31.23 1.33
N ALA A 104 -19.88 -31.15 1.24
CA ALA A 104 -19.20 -30.07 0.54
C ALA A 104 -19.40 -30.20 -0.98
N ARG A 105 -19.21 -31.39 -1.54
CA ARG A 105 -19.39 -31.67 -2.98
C ARG A 105 -20.82 -31.43 -3.45
N ASP A 106 -21.80 -31.89 -2.67
CA ASP A 106 -23.22 -31.76 -2.99
C ASP A 106 -23.64 -30.28 -2.94
N TRP A 107 -23.13 -29.52 -1.96
CA TRP A 107 -23.36 -28.08 -1.88
C TRP A 107 -22.76 -27.34 -3.09
N LEU A 108 -21.51 -27.63 -3.45
CA LEU A 108 -20.86 -27.01 -4.62
C LEU A 108 -21.66 -27.29 -5.89
N THR A 109 -22.04 -28.55 -6.11
CA THR A 109 -22.83 -28.97 -7.28
C THR A 109 -24.18 -28.26 -7.32
N ALA A 110 -24.89 -28.19 -6.19
CA ALA A 110 -26.18 -27.52 -6.09
C ALA A 110 -26.11 -26.01 -6.36
N ASN A 111 -24.95 -25.40 -6.12
CA ASN A 111 -24.70 -23.97 -6.36
C ASN A 111 -23.95 -23.70 -7.69
N GLY A 112 -23.73 -24.72 -8.52
CA GLY A 112 -23.15 -24.58 -9.86
C GLY A 112 -21.62 -24.47 -9.91
N TYR A 113 -20.91 -24.89 -8.85
CA TYR A 113 -19.45 -24.89 -8.77
C TYR A 113 -18.89 -26.31 -8.86
N SER A 114 -17.75 -26.48 -9.55
CA SER A 114 -17.12 -27.80 -9.70
C SER A 114 -16.10 -28.11 -8.62
N SER A 115 -15.58 -27.07 -7.94
CA SER A 115 -14.61 -27.18 -6.85
C SER A 115 -14.75 -26.05 -5.84
N THR A 116 -14.12 -26.22 -4.68
CA THR A 116 -13.96 -25.17 -3.67
C THR A 116 -13.27 -23.94 -4.25
N ILE A 117 -12.27 -24.13 -5.13
CA ILE A 117 -11.55 -23.02 -5.76
C ILE A 117 -12.43 -22.24 -6.74
N ASP A 118 -13.30 -22.92 -7.49
CA ASP A 118 -14.27 -22.22 -8.35
C ASP A 118 -15.16 -21.29 -7.52
N TYR A 119 -15.62 -21.77 -6.36
CA TYR A 119 -16.45 -20.96 -5.48
C TYR A 119 -15.65 -19.81 -4.84
N LEU A 120 -14.41 -20.05 -4.44
CA LEU A 120 -13.53 -19.00 -3.92
C LEU A 120 -13.28 -17.90 -4.95
N VAL A 121 -13.06 -18.23 -6.23
CA VAL A 121 -12.91 -17.24 -7.31
C VAL A 121 -14.16 -16.38 -7.43
N ALA A 122 -15.36 -16.99 -7.39
CA ALA A 122 -16.62 -16.26 -7.45
C ALA A 122 -16.82 -15.35 -6.23
N ALA A 123 -16.54 -15.85 -5.02
CA ALA A 123 -16.66 -15.09 -3.78
C ALA A 123 -15.67 -13.92 -3.70
N ALA A 124 -14.41 -14.13 -4.07
CA ALA A 124 -13.40 -13.08 -4.13
C ALA A 124 -13.76 -12.01 -5.18
N GLY A 125 -14.22 -12.44 -6.36
CA GLY A 125 -14.71 -11.54 -7.40
C GLY A 125 -15.86 -10.66 -6.93
N ALA A 126 -16.86 -11.26 -6.27
CA ALA A 126 -18.01 -10.53 -5.70
C ALA A 126 -17.57 -9.50 -4.65
N VAL A 127 -16.69 -9.88 -3.73
CA VAL A 127 -16.13 -8.94 -2.72
C VAL A 127 -15.45 -7.75 -3.41
N LEU A 128 -14.58 -8.01 -4.38
CA LEU A 128 -13.86 -6.96 -5.10
C LEU A 128 -14.82 -6.01 -5.83
N SER A 129 -15.80 -6.56 -6.55
CA SER A 129 -16.73 -5.73 -7.35
C SER A 129 -17.76 -4.99 -6.52
N GLU A 130 -18.26 -5.58 -5.45
CA GLU A 130 -19.41 -5.05 -4.71
C GLU A 130 -19.00 -4.18 -3.51
N THR A 131 -17.83 -4.42 -2.92
CA THR A 131 -17.37 -3.71 -1.72
C THR A 131 -16.13 -2.86 -1.95
N GLY A 132 -15.39 -3.12 -3.03
CA GLY A 132 -14.09 -2.50 -3.28
C GLY A 132 -12.97 -2.96 -2.36
N MET A 133 -13.23 -3.90 -1.43
CA MET A 133 -12.19 -4.53 -0.63
C MET A 133 -11.31 -5.44 -1.49
N LEU A 134 -10.05 -5.58 -1.10
CA LEU A 134 -9.03 -6.35 -1.81
C LEU A 134 -8.96 -7.77 -1.24
N PRO A 135 -9.30 -8.82 -2.02
CA PRO A 135 -9.25 -10.19 -1.53
C PRO A 135 -7.82 -10.70 -1.32
N HIS A 136 -7.57 -11.34 -0.19
CA HIS A 136 -6.37 -12.17 0.04
C HIS A 136 -6.81 -13.63 0.14
N ALA A 137 -6.39 -14.48 -0.79
CA ALA A 137 -6.83 -15.87 -0.81
C ALA A 137 -5.80 -16.81 -0.16
N ASN A 138 -6.18 -17.50 0.92
CA ASN A 138 -5.40 -18.58 1.54
C ASN A 138 -6.05 -19.96 1.35
N PRO A 139 -6.08 -20.52 0.12
CA PRO A 139 -6.72 -21.79 -0.19
C PRO A 139 -5.89 -23.02 0.16
N GLY A 140 -4.64 -22.84 0.63
CA GLY A 140 -3.73 -23.95 0.84
C GLY A 140 -2.96 -24.35 -0.41
N ALA A 141 -2.62 -25.64 -0.53
CA ALA A 141 -1.75 -26.13 -1.60
C ALA A 141 -2.53 -26.39 -2.90
N ILE A 142 -2.50 -25.41 -3.81
CA ILE A 142 -3.21 -25.40 -5.09
C ILE A 142 -2.26 -25.39 -6.30
N SER A 143 -2.81 -25.66 -7.48
CA SER A 143 -2.09 -25.69 -8.75
C SER A 143 -1.80 -24.30 -9.33
N GLU A 144 -0.86 -24.22 -10.28
CA GLU A 144 -0.55 -22.98 -11.01
C GLU A 144 -1.76 -22.42 -11.78
N ALA A 145 -2.59 -23.30 -12.35
CA ALA A 145 -3.80 -22.89 -13.05
C ALA A 145 -4.83 -22.23 -12.11
N GLU A 146 -4.96 -22.74 -10.89
CA GLU A 146 -5.83 -22.17 -9.86
C GLU A 146 -5.30 -20.84 -9.33
N LEU A 147 -3.98 -20.74 -9.09
CA LEU A 147 -3.32 -19.48 -8.72
C LEU A 147 -3.60 -18.38 -9.75
N LEU A 148 -3.49 -18.70 -11.05
CA LEU A 148 -3.76 -17.76 -12.15
C LEU A 148 -5.23 -17.30 -12.18
N ARG A 149 -6.18 -18.20 -11.92
CA ARG A 149 -7.61 -17.85 -11.85
C ARG A 149 -7.91 -16.93 -10.67
N LEU A 150 -7.36 -17.22 -9.50
CA LEU A 150 -7.49 -16.36 -8.33
C LEU A 150 -6.80 -15.00 -8.52
N ARG A 151 -5.68 -14.95 -9.25
CA ARG A 151 -4.96 -13.70 -9.54
C ARG A 151 -5.81 -12.68 -10.31
N ALA A 152 -6.81 -13.12 -11.07
CA ALA A 152 -7.74 -12.24 -11.76
C ALA A 152 -8.72 -11.51 -10.82
N VAL A 153 -8.89 -12.00 -9.59
CA VAL A 153 -9.85 -11.48 -8.59
C VAL A 153 -9.22 -11.15 -7.24
N SER A 154 -7.91 -11.39 -7.05
CA SER A 154 -7.19 -11.12 -5.81
C SER A 154 -5.81 -10.53 -6.10
N PRO A 155 -5.40 -9.44 -5.45
CA PRO A 155 -4.05 -8.89 -5.61
C PRO A 155 -2.97 -9.73 -4.91
N SER A 156 -3.31 -10.50 -3.88
CA SER A 156 -2.40 -11.39 -3.17
C SER A 156 -3.06 -12.70 -2.75
N GLN A 157 -2.20 -13.70 -2.54
CA GLN A 157 -2.60 -15.04 -2.12
C GLN A 157 -1.57 -15.56 -1.12
N GLY A 158 -1.85 -16.65 -0.43
CA GLY A 158 -0.91 -17.18 0.54
C GLY A 158 -1.13 -18.63 0.95
N MET A 159 -0.07 -19.17 1.53
CA MET A 159 -0.04 -20.51 2.11
C MET A 159 1.19 -20.64 3.02
N MET A 160 0.99 -21.14 4.23
CA MET A 160 2.09 -21.50 5.12
C MET A 160 2.82 -22.75 4.62
N ILE A 161 4.15 -22.73 4.59
CA ILE A 161 4.99 -23.94 4.48
C ILE A 161 4.90 -24.74 5.79
N GLU A 162 4.86 -24.02 6.91
CA GLU A 162 4.86 -24.54 8.29
C GLU A 162 6.15 -25.27 8.66
N THR A 163 6.51 -26.34 7.96
CA THR A 163 7.73 -27.12 8.14
C THR A 163 8.06 -27.92 6.87
N LEU A 164 9.34 -28.23 6.65
CA LEU A 164 9.78 -29.18 5.62
C LEU A 164 10.15 -30.55 6.21
N ALA A 165 9.96 -30.74 7.51
CA ALA A 165 10.27 -31.99 8.20
C ALA A 165 9.24 -33.07 7.88
N ALA A 166 9.49 -33.89 6.85
CA ALA A 166 8.57 -34.95 6.42
C ALA A 166 8.16 -35.92 7.55
N ARG A 167 9.04 -36.15 8.52
CA ARG A 167 8.77 -36.97 9.72
C ARG A 167 7.56 -36.47 10.54
N LEU A 168 7.21 -35.19 10.45
CA LEU A 168 6.06 -34.62 11.17
C LEU A 168 4.71 -35.04 10.57
N GLY A 169 4.71 -35.67 9.39
CA GLY A 169 3.55 -36.35 8.80
C GLY A 169 3.37 -37.80 9.24
N GLU A 170 4.33 -38.38 9.98
CA GLU A 170 4.25 -39.76 10.47
C GLU A 170 3.22 -39.92 11.60
N ALA A 171 2.85 -41.17 11.93
CA ALA A 171 1.85 -41.46 12.95
C ALA A 171 2.17 -40.78 14.29
N GLY A 172 1.24 -39.97 14.79
CA GLY A 172 1.41 -39.18 16.02
C GLY A 172 2.01 -37.79 15.82
N GLY A 173 2.49 -37.46 14.63
CA GLY A 173 2.97 -36.13 14.27
C GLY A 173 1.85 -35.11 14.01
N PRO A 174 2.18 -33.80 13.98
CA PRO A 174 1.22 -32.71 13.80
C PRO A 174 0.53 -32.74 12.42
N HIS A 175 1.12 -33.37 11.42
CA HIS A 175 0.54 -33.47 10.06
C HIS A 175 0.05 -34.88 9.71
N PHE A 176 -0.07 -35.76 10.71
CA PHE A 176 -0.61 -37.09 10.48
C PHE A 176 -2.07 -37.02 9.99
N GLY A 177 -2.33 -37.56 8.79
CA GLY A 177 -3.64 -37.48 8.15
C GLY A 177 -3.93 -36.13 7.48
N ALA A 178 -2.90 -35.35 7.16
CA ALA A 178 -2.97 -34.14 6.36
C ALA A 178 -2.20 -34.32 5.03
N PRO A 179 -2.80 -34.98 4.02
CA PRO A 179 -2.13 -35.30 2.75
C PRO A 179 -1.65 -34.07 1.98
N ASP A 180 -2.21 -32.89 2.24
CA ASP A 180 -1.85 -31.68 1.51
C ASP A 180 -0.72 -30.92 2.23
N LYS A 181 -0.25 -31.39 3.39
CA LYS A 181 0.83 -30.81 4.20
C LYS A 181 2.22 -31.36 3.90
N THR A 182 2.39 -32.12 2.81
CA THR A 182 3.71 -32.65 2.46
C THR A 182 4.66 -31.54 2.01
N PRO A 183 5.97 -31.62 2.36
CA PRO A 183 6.96 -30.63 1.93
C PRO A 183 6.97 -30.41 0.41
N GLU A 184 6.86 -31.49 -0.37
CA GLU A 184 6.89 -31.44 -1.83
C GLU A 184 5.71 -30.65 -2.39
N ARG A 185 4.49 -30.86 -1.86
CA ARG A 185 3.28 -30.17 -2.34
C ARG A 185 3.34 -28.69 -1.97
N ARG A 186 3.79 -28.37 -0.75
CA ARG A 186 3.93 -26.98 -0.27
C ARG A 186 4.96 -26.21 -1.09
N LEU A 187 6.13 -26.81 -1.36
CA LEU A 187 7.15 -26.20 -2.22
C LEU A 187 6.68 -26.06 -3.67
N ALA A 188 5.92 -27.04 -4.19
CA ALA A 188 5.39 -26.97 -5.56
C ALA A 188 4.44 -25.78 -5.75
N THR A 189 3.52 -25.54 -4.80
CA THR A 189 2.62 -24.37 -4.84
C THR A 189 3.39 -23.06 -4.68
N LEU A 190 4.38 -22.99 -3.78
CA LEU A 190 5.23 -21.79 -3.62
C LEU A 190 5.93 -21.44 -4.94
N GLU A 191 6.60 -22.41 -5.57
CA GLU A 191 7.26 -22.19 -6.86
C GLU A 191 6.26 -21.85 -7.99
N ALA A 192 5.06 -22.41 -7.96
CA ALA A 192 3.99 -22.09 -8.90
C ALA A 192 3.50 -20.65 -8.74
N ALA A 193 3.35 -20.15 -7.52
CA ALA A 193 3.00 -18.76 -7.26
C ALA A 193 4.05 -17.80 -7.83
N GLY A 194 5.33 -18.16 -7.70
CA GLY A 194 6.45 -17.45 -8.32
C GLY A 194 6.33 -17.36 -9.84
N ARG A 195 6.13 -18.50 -10.53
CA ARG A 195 5.93 -18.53 -11.99
C ARG A 195 4.69 -17.76 -12.45
N ALA A 196 3.61 -17.82 -11.66
CA ALA A 196 2.36 -17.12 -11.92
C ALA A 196 2.41 -15.60 -11.61
N ARG A 197 3.52 -15.10 -11.05
CA ARG A 197 3.70 -13.71 -10.60
C ARG A 197 2.59 -13.26 -9.64
N VAL A 198 2.34 -14.07 -8.62
CA VAL A 198 1.41 -13.75 -7.53
C VAL A 198 2.21 -13.22 -6.34
N PRO A 199 1.95 -12.00 -5.84
CA PRO A 199 2.45 -11.57 -4.53
C PRO A 199 1.95 -12.55 -3.46
N PHE A 200 2.88 -13.27 -2.83
CA PHE A 200 2.58 -14.46 -2.05
C PHE A 200 3.02 -14.32 -0.60
N THR A 201 2.10 -14.57 0.33
CA THR A 201 2.39 -14.67 1.76
C THR A 201 2.67 -16.12 2.12
N THR A 202 3.77 -16.37 2.83
CA THR A 202 4.10 -17.71 3.33
C THR A 202 4.75 -17.65 4.70
N GLY A 203 5.20 -18.78 5.24
CA GLY A 203 5.77 -18.79 6.58
C GLY A 203 5.96 -20.17 7.19
N ILE A 204 6.44 -20.17 8.43
CA ILE A 204 6.73 -21.36 9.23
C ILE A 204 5.98 -21.34 10.56
N LEU A 205 5.79 -22.53 11.13
CA LEU A 205 5.33 -22.69 12.52
C LEU A 205 6.53 -23.00 13.43
N VAL A 206 6.44 -22.54 14.67
CA VAL A 206 7.48 -22.71 15.69
C VAL A 206 6.85 -23.38 16.90
N GLY A 207 7.36 -24.56 17.28
CA GLY A 207 6.91 -25.33 18.44
C GLY A 207 5.94 -26.47 18.12
N ILE A 208 5.85 -26.94 16.87
CA ILE A 208 5.01 -28.10 16.49
C ILE A 208 5.75 -29.45 16.51
N GLY A 209 7.05 -29.44 16.85
CA GLY A 209 7.90 -30.63 16.95
C GLY A 209 9.12 -30.62 16.02
N GLU A 210 9.29 -29.55 15.25
CA GLU A 210 10.45 -29.26 14.41
C GLU A 210 11.68 -28.80 15.21
N THR A 211 12.86 -29.06 14.67
CA THR A 211 14.16 -28.63 15.18
C THR A 211 14.56 -27.27 14.61
N ARG A 212 15.58 -26.61 15.18
CA ARG A 212 16.09 -25.33 14.66
C ARG A 212 16.62 -25.48 13.24
N GLU A 213 17.26 -26.60 12.94
CA GLU A 213 17.75 -26.97 11.62
C GLU A 213 16.60 -27.05 10.61
N GLU A 214 15.52 -27.74 10.95
CA GLU A 214 14.34 -27.87 10.07
C GLU A 214 13.62 -26.53 9.85
N ARG A 215 13.58 -25.64 10.86
CA ARG A 215 13.09 -24.26 10.69
C ARG A 215 13.98 -23.49 9.70
N LEU A 216 15.29 -23.60 9.86
CA LEU A 216 16.24 -22.93 8.97
C LEU A 216 16.13 -23.46 7.53
N GLU A 217 15.98 -24.77 7.33
CA GLU A 217 15.78 -25.37 6.01
C GLU A 217 14.54 -24.80 5.32
N ALA A 218 13.43 -24.65 6.04
CA ALA A 218 12.22 -24.03 5.52
C ALA A 218 12.43 -22.55 5.14
N LEU A 219 13.11 -21.77 5.99
CA LEU A 219 13.43 -20.36 5.73
C LEU A 219 14.35 -20.21 4.50
N LEU A 220 15.37 -21.06 4.37
CA LEU A 220 16.26 -21.09 3.21
C LEU A 220 15.49 -21.43 1.93
N ALA A 221 14.56 -22.39 1.99
CA ALA A 221 13.73 -22.73 0.83
C ALA A 221 12.84 -21.56 0.39
N ILE A 222 12.24 -20.84 1.34
CA ILE A 222 11.45 -19.63 1.08
C ILE A 222 12.33 -18.54 0.45
N ARG A 223 13.49 -18.25 1.06
CA ARG A 223 14.48 -17.29 0.55
C ARG A 223 14.87 -17.61 -0.88
N ASP A 224 15.24 -18.86 -1.15
CA ASP A 224 15.72 -19.28 -2.46
C ASP A 224 14.60 -19.22 -3.52
N SER A 225 13.36 -19.50 -3.12
CA SER A 225 12.18 -19.33 -3.99
C SER A 225 11.92 -17.86 -4.33
N HIS A 226 12.00 -16.97 -3.34
CA HIS A 226 11.91 -15.53 -3.57
C HIS A 226 13.08 -15.03 -4.43
N ALA A 227 14.31 -15.48 -4.20
CA ALA A 227 15.46 -15.09 -5.02
C ALA A 227 15.29 -15.48 -6.50
N ARG A 228 14.59 -16.59 -6.79
CA ARG A 228 14.28 -17.02 -8.17
C ARG A 228 13.19 -16.17 -8.84
N HIS A 229 12.14 -15.82 -8.10
CA HIS A 229 10.91 -15.30 -8.71
C HIS A 229 10.49 -13.90 -8.26
N GLY A 230 11.01 -13.40 -7.13
CA GLY A 230 10.65 -12.11 -6.53
C GLY A 230 9.23 -12.02 -5.97
N HIS A 231 8.60 -13.16 -5.66
CA HIS A 231 7.15 -13.25 -5.43
C HIS A 231 6.71 -13.29 -3.96
N VAL A 232 7.57 -13.75 -3.04
CA VAL A 232 7.24 -13.77 -1.61
C VAL A 232 7.27 -12.35 -1.09
N GLN A 233 6.10 -11.82 -0.74
CA GLN A 233 5.98 -10.47 -0.18
C GLN A 233 6.14 -10.45 1.33
N GLU A 234 5.84 -11.56 2.00
CA GLU A 234 5.79 -11.64 3.46
C GLU A 234 6.14 -13.05 3.93
N VAL A 235 6.94 -13.12 4.99
CA VAL A 235 7.19 -14.35 5.74
C VAL A 235 6.62 -14.23 7.15
N ILE A 236 5.72 -15.15 7.50
CA ILE A 236 5.09 -15.24 8.81
C ILE A 236 5.88 -16.25 9.66
N VAL A 237 6.33 -15.83 10.84
CA VAL A 237 6.88 -16.71 11.86
C VAL A 237 5.87 -16.78 13.00
N GLN A 238 5.14 -17.89 13.06
CA GLN A 238 4.04 -18.07 14.01
C GLN A 238 4.38 -19.13 15.06
N ASN A 239 4.24 -18.78 16.33
CA ASN A 239 4.38 -19.71 17.43
C ASN A 239 3.16 -20.64 17.57
N PHE A 240 3.41 -21.87 17.99
CA PHE A 240 2.41 -22.83 18.40
C PHE A 240 1.98 -22.57 19.84
N LEU A 241 0.66 -22.54 20.06
CA LEU A 241 0.03 -22.57 21.37
C LEU A 241 -0.94 -23.76 21.40
N PRO A 242 -0.93 -24.59 22.46
CA PRO A 242 -1.82 -25.73 22.58
C PRO A 242 -3.26 -25.27 22.77
N LYS A 243 -4.18 -25.91 22.05
CA LYS A 243 -5.60 -25.52 22.04
C LYS A 243 -6.52 -26.69 22.41
N PRO A 244 -7.54 -26.46 23.25
CA PRO A 244 -8.58 -27.46 23.49
C PRO A 244 -9.21 -27.96 22.18
N GLY A 245 -9.56 -29.25 22.14
CA GLY A 245 -10.20 -29.87 20.96
C GLY A 245 -9.24 -30.29 19.84
N THR A 246 -7.93 -30.06 19.99
CA THR A 246 -6.89 -30.50 19.05
C THR A 246 -6.18 -31.75 19.56
N SER A 247 -5.54 -32.55 18.69
CA SER A 247 -4.76 -33.71 19.16
C SER A 247 -3.51 -33.27 19.93
N MET A 248 -3.01 -32.06 19.67
CA MET A 248 -1.84 -31.47 20.32
C MET A 248 -2.17 -30.63 21.56
N HIS A 249 -3.40 -30.65 22.08
CA HIS A 249 -3.82 -29.84 23.24
C HIS A 249 -3.02 -30.07 24.53
N ARG A 250 -2.24 -31.15 24.64
CA ARG A 250 -1.35 -31.47 25.77
C ARG A 250 0.13 -31.25 25.48
N SER A 251 0.46 -30.78 24.28
CA SER A 251 1.84 -30.46 23.93
C SER A 251 2.24 -29.16 24.62
N ASP A 252 3.53 -28.99 24.88
CA ASP A 252 4.04 -27.75 25.45
C ASP A 252 3.88 -26.60 24.43
N PRO A 253 3.54 -25.38 24.88
CA PRO A 253 3.58 -24.21 24.02
C PRO A 253 5.01 -23.95 23.53
N CYS A 254 5.13 -23.23 22.42
CA CYS A 254 6.42 -22.73 21.96
C CYS A 254 7.08 -21.89 23.07
N ASP A 255 8.33 -22.21 23.40
CA ASP A 255 9.15 -21.40 24.28
C ASP A 255 9.37 -20.00 23.66
N TYR A 256 9.28 -18.96 24.48
CA TYR A 256 9.29 -17.59 23.99
C TYR A 256 10.68 -17.14 23.50
N ASP A 257 11.76 -17.58 24.15
CA ASP A 257 13.12 -17.27 23.70
C ASP A 257 13.43 -18.00 22.39
N GLU A 258 12.94 -19.23 22.22
CA GLU A 258 13.00 -19.95 20.94
C GLU A 258 12.17 -19.31 19.84
N TYR A 259 11.03 -18.72 20.20
CA TYR A 259 10.23 -17.96 19.25
C TYR A 259 11.00 -16.71 18.77
N LEU A 260 11.51 -15.90 19.70
CA LEU A 260 12.32 -14.72 19.38
C LEU A 260 13.56 -15.07 18.56
N ARG A 261 14.26 -16.15 18.92
CA ARG A 261 15.40 -16.69 18.16
C ARG A 261 15.01 -16.98 16.72
N THR A 262 13.86 -17.62 16.51
CA THR A 262 13.41 -18.02 15.17
C THR A 262 13.03 -16.80 14.34
N VAL A 263 12.36 -15.80 14.94
CA VAL A 263 12.05 -14.52 14.28
C VAL A 263 13.34 -13.78 13.87
N ALA A 264 14.30 -13.65 14.79
CA ALA A 264 15.58 -13.00 14.50
C ALA A 264 16.39 -13.74 13.44
N THR A 265 16.41 -15.08 13.50
CA THR A 265 17.05 -15.91 12.49
C THR A 265 16.38 -15.73 11.12
N ALA A 266 15.06 -15.64 11.06
CA ALA A 266 14.33 -15.39 9.82
C ALA A 266 14.74 -14.05 9.20
N ARG A 267 14.81 -12.96 9.98
CA ARG A 267 15.31 -11.66 9.50
C ARG A 267 16.72 -11.76 8.91
N ILE A 268 17.64 -12.42 9.62
CA ILE A 268 19.04 -12.55 9.17
C ILE A 268 19.13 -13.36 7.87
N VAL A 269 18.37 -14.46 7.77
CA VAL A 269 18.41 -15.37 6.62
C VAL A 269 17.73 -14.75 5.38
N LEU A 270 16.60 -14.07 5.58
CA LEU A 270 15.81 -13.46 4.51
C LEU A 270 16.36 -12.11 4.06
N GLY A 271 17.22 -11.48 4.88
CA GLY A 271 17.86 -10.20 4.61
C GLY A 271 17.00 -9.00 5.02
N SER A 272 17.52 -7.80 4.76
CA SER A 272 16.88 -6.55 5.18
C SER A 272 15.59 -6.22 4.44
N ALA A 273 15.46 -6.65 3.17
CA ALA A 273 14.35 -6.24 2.31
C ALA A 273 13.04 -7.02 2.53
N MET A 274 13.10 -8.27 2.98
CA MET A 274 11.90 -9.09 3.15
C MET A 274 10.98 -8.53 4.24
N HIS A 275 9.66 -8.53 4.04
CA HIS A 275 8.73 -8.23 5.13
C HIS A 275 8.55 -9.45 6.04
N LEU A 276 8.72 -9.24 7.34
CA LEU A 276 8.69 -10.27 8.37
C LEU A 276 7.60 -9.97 9.38
N GLN A 277 6.70 -10.94 9.54
CA GLN A 277 5.53 -10.83 10.40
C GLN A 277 5.58 -11.84 11.56
N ALA A 278 5.21 -11.39 12.75
CA ALA A 278 4.88 -12.23 13.90
C ALA A 278 3.44 -11.91 14.35
N PRO A 279 2.52 -12.90 14.44
CA PRO A 279 1.13 -12.63 14.83
C PRO A 279 1.03 -12.02 16.23
N PRO A 280 0.51 -10.78 16.37
CA PRO A 280 0.59 -10.06 17.63
C PRO A 280 -0.41 -10.56 18.67
N ASN A 281 -1.49 -11.25 18.26
CA ASN A 281 -2.44 -11.87 19.17
C ASN A 281 -1.89 -13.12 19.88
N LEU A 282 -0.79 -13.71 19.39
CA LEU A 282 -0.20 -14.93 19.93
C LEU A 282 0.97 -14.67 20.89
N SER A 283 1.21 -13.41 21.22
CA SER A 283 2.11 -12.97 22.28
C SER A 283 1.34 -12.08 23.26
N ASP A 284 1.77 -12.05 24.52
CA ASP A 284 1.16 -11.17 25.51
C ASP A 284 1.58 -9.70 25.24
N PRO A 285 0.80 -8.68 25.65
CA PRO A 285 1.08 -7.28 25.31
C PRO A 285 2.49 -6.80 25.67
N GLU A 286 3.04 -7.27 26.80
CA GLU A 286 4.37 -6.92 27.29
C GLU A 286 5.50 -7.50 26.40
N GLN A 287 5.17 -8.52 25.60
CA GLN A 287 6.08 -9.23 24.70
C GLN A 287 6.19 -8.58 23.30
N LEU A 288 5.27 -7.67 22.94
CA LEU A 288 5.22 -7.07 21.61
C LEU A 288 6.52 -6.31 21.26
N SER A 289 7.07 -5.54 22.20
CA SER A 289 8.30 -4.78 21.96
C SER A 289 9.50 -5.67 21.62
N ALA A 290 9.58 -6.86 22.24
CA ALA A 290 10.65 -7.81 21.96
C ALA A 290 10.54 -8.42 20.55
N LEU A 291 9.33 -8.56 19.99
CA LEU A 291 9.15 -8.96 18.59
C LEU A 291 9.73 -7.92 17.64
N ILE A 292 9.48 -6.62 17.88
CA ILE A 292 10.09 -5.51 17.12
C ILE A 292 11.63 -5.60 17.20
N GLY A 293 12.15 -5.89 18.40
CA GLY A 293 13.58 -6.13 18.62
C GLY A 293 14.13 -7.35 17.89
N ALA A 294 13.30 -8.38 17.69
CA ALA A 294 13.64 -9.56 16.88
C ALA A 294 13.57 -9.33 15.37
N GLY A 295 13.22 -8.12 14.91
CA GLY A 295 13.37 -7.71 13.52
C GLY A 295 12.12 -7.84 12.65
N ILE A 296 10.93 -7.98 13.24
CA ILE A 296 9.69 -7.77 12.48
C ILE A 296 9.57 -6.32 12.02
N ASP A 297 8.95 -6.14 10.87
CA ASP A 297 8.53 -4.84 10.31
C ASP A 297 7.01 -4.77 10.14
N ASP A 298 6.29 -5.88 10.32
CA ASP A 298 4.84 -5.96 10.11
C ASP A 298 4.13 -6.72 11.24
N TRP A 299 2.99 -6.18 11.69
CA TRP A 299 2.10 -6.79 12.69
C TRP A 299 1.05 -7.73 12.09
N GLY A 300 0.96 -7.81 10.78
CA GLY A 300 0.04 -8.64 10.04
C GLY A 300 -1.36 -8.08 9.93
N GLY A 301 -2.28 -8.97 9.53
CA GLY A 301 -3.68 -8.66 9.39
C GLY A 301 -4.40 -8.52 10.73
N VAL A 302 -4.91 -7.33 11.06
CA VAL A 302 -5.64 -7.02 12.29
C VAL A 302 -7.09 -6.64 11.94
N SER A 303 -8.06 -7.25 12.61
CA SER A 303 -9.48 -7.00 12.34
C SER A 303 -10.19 -6.31 13.51
N PRO A 304 -10.86 -5.17 13.28
CA PRO A 304 -11.77 -4.57 14.25
C PRO A 304 -13.18 -5.19 14.21
N VAL A 305 -13.48 -6.05 13.23
CA VAL A 305 -14.85 -6.54 12.96
C VAL A 305 -15.03 -8.03 13.27
N THR A 306 -14.05 -8.85 12.87
CA THR A 306 -14.15 -10.31 12.88
C THR A 306 -13.10 -10.91 13.80
N PRO A 307 -13.42 -11.96 14.57
CA PRO A 307 -12.43 -12.65 15.40
C PRO A 307 -11.37 -13.36 14.53
N ASP A 308 -10.27 -13.78 15.17
CA ASP A 308 -9.38 -14.77 14.57
C ASP A 308 -10.07 -16.14 14.62
N HIS A 309 -10.53 -16.67 13.49
CA HIS A 309 -11.18 -17.97 13.46
C HIS A 309 -10.20 -19.15 13.59
N VAL A 310 -8.90 -18.91 13.45
CA VAL A 310 -7.83 -19.91 13.63
C VAL A 310 -7.39 -19.99 15.09
N ASN A 311 -7.33 -18.84 15.77
CA ASN A 311 -7.00 -18.72 17.19
C ASN A 311 -8.11 -17.96 17.96
N PRO A 312 -9.35 -18.50 18.03
CA PRO A 312 -10.50 -17.78 18.60
C PRO A 312 -10.32 -17.42 20.09
N GLU A 313 -9.44 -18.11 20.80
CA GLU A 313 -9.06 -17.84 22.19
C GLU A 313 -8.08 -16.67 22.34
N ARG A 314 -7.50 -16.17 21.25
CA ARG A 314 -6.53 -15.06 21.20
C ARG A 314 -7.07 -13.94 20.31
N PRO A 315 -7.88 -13.01 20.85
CA PRO A 315 -8.47 -11.92 20.08
C PRO A 315 -7.41 -10.98 19.52
N TRP A 316 -7.75 -10.28 18.43
CA TRP A 316 -6.89 -9.24 17.87
C TRP A 316 -6.58 -8.16 18.91
N PRO A 317 -5.31 -7.70 19.01
CA PRO A 317 -4.98 -6.55 19.84
C PRO A 317 -5.71 -5.31 19.32
N ALA A 318 -6.06 -4.41 20.25
CA ALA A 318 -6.55 -3.10 19.85
C ALA A 318 -5.46 -2.33 19.08
N LEU A 319 -5.85 -1.61 18.03
CA LEU A 319 -4.89 -0.82 17.22
C LEU A 319 -4.07 0.16 18.06
N ASN A 320 -4.65 0.71 19.13
CA ASN A 320 -3.92 1.58 20.06
C ASN A 320 -2.79 0.84 20.78
N ALA A 321 -2.99 -0.42 21.18
CA ALA A 321 -1.93 -1.20 21.83
C ALA A 321 -0.76 -1.48 20.88
N LEU A 322 -1.05 -1.76 19.60
CA LEU A 322 0.00 -1.91 18.57
C LEU A 322 0.73 -0.60 18.31
N ARG A 323 -0.01 0.51 18.27
CA ARG A 323 0.57 1.85 18.12
C ARG A 323 1.48 2.19 19.30
N ASP A 324 1.02 1.98 20.53
CA ASP A 324 1.79 2.25 21.74
C ASP A 324 3.07 1.41 21.79
N ALA A 325 3.00 0.12 21.47
CA ALA A 325 4.18 -0.76 21.41
C ALA A 325 5.16 -0.34 20.30
N THR A 326 4.65 0.10 19.16
CA THR A 326 5.44 0.59 18.02
C THR A 326 6.14 1.91 18.35
N GLU A 327 5.41 2.87 18.92
CA GLU A 327 5.94 4.18 19.30
C GLU A 327 6.93 4.07 20.47
N ALA A 328 6.68 3.18 21.44
CA ALA A 328 7.64 2.88 22.51
C ALA A 328 8.98 2.34 22.00
N ALA A 329 8.98 1.70 20.83
CA ALA A 329 10.19 1.24 20.15
C ALA A 329 10.82 2.30 19.21
N GLY A 330 10.32 3.54 19.22
CA GLY A 330 10.82 4.62 18.35
C GLY A 330 10.47 4.42 16.87
N LYS A 331 9.36 3.72 16.59
CA LYS A 331 8.86 3.42 15.25
C LYS A 331 7.49 4.08 15.01
N SER A 332 7.07 4.15 13.75
CA SER A 332 5.75 4.66 13.34
C SER A 332 4.89 3.53 12.77
N LEU A 333 3.61 3.49 13.16
CA LEU A 333 2.66 2.50 12.67
C LEU A 333 1.87 3.05 11.47
N ALA A 334 1.87 2.33 10.34
CA ALA A 334 1.12 2.70 9.14
C ALA A 334 0.24 1.52 8.64
N PRO A 335 -0.99 1.79 8.17
CA PRO A 335 -1.80 0.76 7.53
C PRO A 335 -1.25 0.46 6.13
N ARG A 336 -1.20 -0.83 5.77
CA ARG A 336 -0.90 -1.30 4.42
C ARG A 336 -2.10 -2.00 3.81
N LEU A 337 -2.03 -2.22 2.51
CA LEU A 337 -2.97 -3.10 1.81
C LEU A 337 -2.57 -4.58 2.04
N THR A 338 -3.36 -5.48 1.46
CA THR A 338 -3.01 -6.90 1.41
C THR A 338 -1.80 -7.21 0.50
N VAL A 339 -1.37 -6.22 -0.29
CA VAL A 339 -0.12 -6.23 -1.05
C VAL A 339 0.81 -5.15 -0.51
N TYR A 340 2.10 -5.44 -0.48
CA TYR A 340 3.13 -4.49 -0.04
C TYR A 340 3.45 -3.44 -1.12
N PRO A 341 3.99 -2.26 -0.73
CA PRO A 341 4.30 -1.14 -1.62
C PRO A 341 4.97 -1.50 -2.94
N GLU A 342 6.01 -2.33 -2.92
CA GLU A 342 6.78 -2.74 -4.09
C GLU A 342 5.94 -3.51 -5.12
N TYR A 343 4.89 -4.22 -4.68
CA TYR A 343 3.95 -4.91 -5.54
C TYR A 343 2.78 -4.00 -5.95
N ALA A 344 2.25 -3.21 -5.00
CA ALA A 344 1.16 -2.26 -5.25
C ALA A 344 1.57 -1.21 -6.30
N LEU A 345 2.83 -0.76 -6.25
CA LEU A 345 3.41 0.23 -7.15
C LEU A 345 3.92 -0.35 -8.48
N SER A 346 3.96 -1.68 -8.61
CA SER A 346 4.36 -2.33 -9.86
C SER A 346 3.24 -2.34 -10.90
N ASP A 347 3.63 -2.33 -12.18
CA ASP A 347 2.74 -2.56 -13.32
C ASP A 347 2.68 -4.03 -13.75
N ASP A 348 3.52 -4.91 -13.21
CA ASP A 348 3.66 -6.28 -13.72
C ASP A 348 3.11 -7.36 -12.76
N TRP A 349 3.05 -7.05 -11.47
CA TRP A 349 2.63 -8.00 -10.42
C TRP A 349 1.11 -8.09 -10.27
N ILE A 350 0.41 -6.96 -10.38
CA ILE A 350 -1.04 -6.91 -10.19
C ILE A 350 -1.78 -7.09 -11.52
N HIS A 351 -2.73 -8.02 -11.52
CA HIS A 351 -3.59 -8.29 -12.67
C HIS A 351 -4.33 -7.01 -13.12
N PRO A 352 -4.46 -6.74 -14.44
CA PRO A 352 -5.10 -5.51 -14.94
C PRO A 352 -6.49 -5.24 -14.35
N ASP A 353 -7.30 -6.29 -14.18
CA ASP A 353 -8.67 -6.18 -13.64
C ASP A 353 -8.72 -5.76 -12.17
N VAL A 354 -7.64 -6.02 -11.41
CA VAL A 354 -7.53 -5.73 -9.98
C VAL A 354 -6.73 -4.44 -9.72
N ARG A 355 -5.84 -4.07 -10.65
CA ARG A 355 -4.88 -2.95 -10.49
C ARG A 355 -5.54 -1.64 -10.12
N THR A 356 -6.67 -1.32 -10.74
CA THR A 356 -7.38 -0.07 -10.46
C THR A 356 -7.85 0.00 -9.00
N ALA A 357 -8.35 -1.11 -8.45
CA ALA A 357 -8.77 -1.17 -7.05
C ALA A 357 -7.58 -0.98 -6.10
N VAL A 358 -6.45 -1.67 -6.37
CA VAL A 358 -5.21 -1.50 -5.59
C VAL A 358 -4.74 -0.05 -5.61
N ARG A 359 -4.64 0.59 -6.78
CA ARG A 359 -4.16 1.97 -6.91
C ARG A 359 -5.08 2.99 -6.26
N ARG A 360 -6.40 2.75 -6.25
CA ARG A 360 -7.36 3.61 -5.55
C ARG A 360 -7.27 3.49 -4.04
N ALA A 361 -6.98 2.28 -3.55
CA ALA A 361 -6.79 2.02 -2.13
C ALA A 361 -5.39 2.42 -1.63
N SER A 362 -4.44 2.64 -2.54
CA SER A 362 -3.06 3.01 -2.23
C SER A 362 -2.87 4.52 -2.14
N ASP A 363 -2.00 4.97 -1.24
CA ASP A 363 -1.42 6.31 -1.29
C ASP A 363 -0.20 6.37 -2.24
N SER A 364 0.52 7.49 -2.25
CA SER A 364 1.69 7.70 -3.10
C SER A 364 2.86 6.76 -2.79
N GLU A 365 2.90 6.19 -1.59
CA GLU A 365 3.92 5.24 -1.17
C GLU A 365 3.48 3.79 -1.37
N GLY A 366 2.27 3.53 -1.89
CA GLY A 366 1.74 2.18 -2.05
C GLY A 366 1.15 1.58 -0.76
N LEU A 367 1.06 2.36 0.31
CA LEU A 367 0.40 1.98 1.57
C LEU A 367 -1.10 2.21 1.50
N ALA A 368 -1.85 1.68 2.47
CA ALA A 368 -3.29 1.94 2.52
C ALA A 368 -3.55 3.41 2.83
N ARG A 369 -4.51 4.01 2.14
CA ARG A 369 -4.90 5.39 2.39
C ARG A 369 -5.54 5.53 3.77
N ASP A 370 -5.20 6.63 4.45
CA ASP A 370 -5.81 6.99 5.73
C ASP A 370 -7.19 7.67 5.56
N ASP A 371 -7.52 8.09 4.33
CA ASP A 371 -8.77 8.77 3.98
C ASP A 371 -9.22 8.55 2.53
N GLU A 372 -10.49 8.85 2.27
CA GLU A 372 -11.14 8.79 0.94
C GLU A 372 -10.99 10.10 0.15
N TRP A 373 -10.39 11.14 0.73
CA TRP A 373 -10.37 12.46 0.12
C TRP A 373 -9.38 12.54 -1.04
N SER A 374 -9.82 13.10 -2.16
CA SER A 374 -8.94 13.45 -3.26
C SER A 374 -9.26 14.83 -3.81
N ALA A 375 -8.25 15.51 -4.38
CA ALA A 375 -8.46 16.78 -5.06
C ALA A 375 -9.56 16.65 -6.13
N GLY A 376 -10.56 17.53 -6.06
CA GLY A 376 -11.72 17.51 -6.97
C GLY A 376 -12.84 16.52 -6.59
N SER A 377 -12.71 15.80 -5.48
CA SER A 377 -13.84 15.04 -4.90
C SER A 377 -14.82 15.97 -4.16
N ASN A 378 -16.04 15.48 -3.93
CA ASN A 378 -17.04 16.16 -3.09
C ASN A 378 -16.86 15.84 -1.59
N GLU A 379 -15.86 15.04 -1.25
CA GLU A 379 -15.58 14.68 0.14
C GLU A 379 -14.98 15.87 0.89
N THR A 380 -15.30 15.97 2.18
CA THR A 380 -14.69 17.00 3.02
C THR A 380 -13.23 16.62 3.28
N PRO A 381 -12.26 17.53 3.05
CA PRO A 381 -10.87 17.26 3.39
C PRO A 381 -10.72 16.87 4.86
N PRO A 382 -9.85 15.90 5.19
CA PRO A 382 -9.62 15.51 6.57
C PRO A 382 -9.05 16.68 7.37
N VAL A 383 -9.44 16.78 8.65
CA VAL A 383 -8.82 17.73 9.57
C VAL A 383 -7.46 17.19 9.96
N LEU A 384 -6.41 17.76 9.35
CA LEU A 384 -5.06 17.29 9.58
C LEU A 384 -4.51 17.70 10.95
N LEU A 385 -4.79 18.90 11.45
CA LEU A 385 -4.20 19.39 12.70
C LEU A 385 -5.03 18.99 13.94
N VAL A 386 -4.43 18.21 14.84
CA VAL A 386 -5.05 17.81 16.13
C VAL A 386 -4.38 18.54 17.31
N SER A 387 -5.17 18.91 18.33
CA SER A 387 -4.72 19.76 19.45
C SER A 387 -4.01 19.00 20.59
N SER A 388 -3.45 17.82 20.34
CA SER A 388 -2.74 17.05 21.37
C SER A 388 -1.33 17.58 21.65
N GLU A 389 -0.69 17.08 22.71
CA GLU A 389 0.78 17.09 22.78
C GLU A 389 1.33 16.36 21.56
N ILE A 390 2.35 16.94 20.92
CA ILE A 390 2.94 16.42 19.69
C ILE A 390 4.42 16.25 19.95
N ARG A 391 4.91 15.04 19.72
CA ARG A 391 6.33 14.72 19.87
C ARG A 391 6.84 14.19 18.55
N ALA A 392 7.75 14.94 17.94
CA ALA A 392 8.55 14.39 16.85
C ALA A 392 9.47 13.31 17.42
N SER A 393 9.75 12.28 16.63
CA SER A 393 10.68 11.20 16.99
C SER A 393 11.50 10.74 15.78
N GLY A 394 12.64 10.11 16.06
CA GLY A 394 13.55 9.56 15.05
C GLY A 394 14.07 10.63 14.09
N ALA A 395 14.27 10.25 12.82
CA ALA A 395 14.82 11.12 11.78
C ALA A 395 14.05 12.45 11.62
N VAL A 396 12.71 12.45 11.76
CA VAL A 396 11.92 13.69 11.67
C VAL A 396 12.27 14.67 12.80
N ALA A 397 12.52 14.17 14.02
CA ALA A 397 12.94 15.03 15.13
C ALA A 397 14.33 15.64 14.89
N GLU A 398 15.25 14.86 14.32
CA GLU A 398 16.60 15.33 13.98
C GLU A 398 16.54 16.44 12.92
N VAL A 399 15.75 16.25 11.86
CA VAL A 399 15.54 17.26 10.82
C VAL A 399 14.91 18.54 11.40
N ILE A 400 13.87 18.40 12.24
CA ILE A 400 13.23 19.54 12.90
C ILE A 400 14.24 20.32 13.76
N ALA A 401 15.05 19.63 14.55
CA ALA A 401 16.07 20.27 15.38
C ALA A 401 17.12 21.01 14.55
N GLY A 402 17.54 20.44 13.41
CA GLY A 402 18.45 21.11 12.46
C GLY A 402 17.83 22.39 11.89
N VAL A 403 16.56 22.35 11.47
CA VAL A 403 15.84 23.54 10.98
C VAL A 403 15.73 24.63 12.05
N GLU A 404 15.39 24.27 13.29
CA GLU A 404 15.33 25.20 14.42
C GLU A 404 16.71 25.80 14.78
N ALA A 405 17.79 25.07 14.49
CA ALA A 405 19.16 25.56 14.59
C ALA A 405 19.60 26.44 13.40
N GLY A 406 18.74 26.64 12.39
CA GLY A 406 19.00 27.45 11.20
C GLY A 406 19.70 26.69 10.07
N GLU A 407 19.74 25.36 10.12
CA GLU A 407 20.32 24.53 9.07
C GLU A 407 19.39 24.45 7.85
N ARG A 408 19.99 24.33 6.66
CA ARG A 408 19.24 24.17 5.42
C ARG A 408 18.93 22.70 5.18
N VAL A 409 17.65 22.40 4.98
CA VAL A 409 17.15 21.06 4.65
C VAL A 409 17.71 20.62 3.28
N GLY A 410 18.36 19.46 3.24
CA GLY A 410 18.82 18.80 2.02
C GLY A 410 17.75 17.88 1.42
N PHE A 411 18.13 17.10 0.40
CA PHE A 411 17.19 16.25 -0.34
C PHE A 411 16.60 15.13 0.53
N ASP A 412 17.45 14.40 1.25
CA ASP A 412 17.03 13.25 2.07
C ASP A 412 16.19 13.71 3.27
N GLU A 413 16.52 14.88 3.85
CA GLU A 413 15.70 15.48 4.90
C GLU A 413 14.33 15.95 4.36
N ILE A 414 14.25 16.47 3.13
CA ILE A 414 12.96 16.80 2.49
C ILE A 414 12.12 15.53 2.32
N VAL A 415 12.70 14.43 1.83
CA VAL A 415 12.01 13.14 1.70
C VAL A 415 11.49 12.68 3.06
N THR A 416 12.34 12.73 4.10
CA THR A 416 11.97 12.39 5.48
C THR A 416 10.77 13.19 5.99
N LEU A 417 10.70 14.49 5.68
CA LEU A 417 9.57 15.35 6.06
C LEU A 417 8.30 15.04 5.24
N LEU A 418 8.43 14.68 3.96
CA LEU A 418 7.31 14.31 3.09
C LEU A 418 6.70 12.95 3.44
N GLU A 419 7.52 12.01 3.90
CA GLU A 419 7.10 10.67 4.35
C GLU A 419 6.62 10.63 5.82
N ALA A 420 6.67 11.78 6.51
CA ALA A 420 6.25 11.88 7.90
C ALA A 420 4.76 11.52 8.05
N ARG A 421 4.44 10.69 9.04
CA ARG A 421 3.08 10.22 9.36
C ARG A 421 2.73 10.43 10.83
N GLY A 422 1.44 10.39 11.15
CA GLY A 422 0.96 10.49 12.53
C GLY A 422 1.50 11.73 13.26
N GLN A 423 2.04 11.55 14.46
CA GLN A 423 2.60 12.64 15.28
C GLN A 423 3.77 13.36 14.59
N ASN A 424 4.59 12.64 13.81
CA ASN A 424 5.68 13.26 13.06
C ASN A 424 5.14 14.22 11.99
N ALA A 425 4.11 13.84 11.23
CA ALA A 425 3.47 14.74 10.26
C ALA A 425 2.94 16.02 10.93
N GLN A 426 2.32 15.86 12.10
CA GLN A 426 1.83 17.01 12.86
C GLN A 426 2.95 17.96 13.31
N ALA A 427 4.09 17.40 13.73
CA ALA A 427 5.24 18.18 14.13
C ALA A 427 5.78 19.01 12.95
N VAL A 428 5.84 18.39 11.75
CA VAL A 428 6.20 19.09 10.50
C VAL A 428 5.21 20.23 10.21
N TYR A 429 3.91 19.98 10.32
CA TYR A 429 2.89 21.01 10.06
C TYR A 429 2.99 22.19 11.03
N ARG A 430 3.25 21.93 12.32
CA ARG A 430 3.43 22.99 13.33
C ARG A 430 4.68 23.82 13.09
N LEU A 431 5.80 23.18 12.73
CA LEU A 431 7.02 23.89 12.38
C LEU A 431 6.80 24.76 11.14
N ALA A 432 6.16 24.22 10.10
CA ALA A 432 5.82 24.97 8.90
C ALA A 432 4.90 26.17 9.19
N ASP A 433 3.89 26.01 10.05
CA ASP A 433 3.02 27.12 10.47
C ASP A 433 3.78 28.20 11.24
N ALA A 434 4.67 27.80 12.16
CA ALA A 434 5.50 28.70 12.95
C ALA A 434 6.43 29.53 12.06
N LEU A 435 7.15 28.88 11.13
CA LEU A 435 8.03 29.54 10.17
C LEU A 435 7.24 30.50 9.26
N ARG A 436 6.07 30.07 8.77
CA ARG A 436 5.19 30.95 7.99
C ARG A 436 4.76 32.17 8.81
N ARG A 437 4.38 31.99 10.08
CA ARG A 437 3.97 33.09 10.98
C ARG A 437 5.15 34.04 11.25
N GLU A 438 6.36 33.55 11.39
CA GLU A 438 7.56 34.39 11.55
C GLU A 438 7.81 35.27 10.31
N ILE A 439 7.68 34.71 9.11
CA ILE A 439 8.00 35.40 7.85
C ILE A 439 6.90 36.39 7.45
N ILE A 440 5.62 35.99 7.52
CA ILE A 440 4.50 36.79 6.98
C ILE A 440 3.42 37.17 8.00
N GLY A 441 3.49 36.67 9.24
CA GLY A 441 2.45 36.88 10.26
C GLY A 441 1.17 36.08 10.03
N ASP A 442 0.09 36.49 10.69
CA ASP A 442 -1.22 35.81 10.62
C ASP A 442 -2.04 36.17 9.38
N VAL A 443 -1.69 37.23 8.65
CA VAL A 443 -2.43 37.68 7.46
C VAL A 443 -2.01 36.85 6.25
N VAL A 444 -2.90 35.99 5.77
CA VAL A 444 -2.74 35.25 4.51
C VAL A 444 -3.44 36.00 3.39
N THR A 445 -2.74 36.25 2.29
CA THR A 445 -3.25 37.02 1.14
C THR A 445 -3.69 36.11 -0.01
N PHE A 446 -4.69 36.54 -0.77
CA PHE A 446 -5.12 35.91 -2.02
C PHE A 446 -5.34 36.97 -3.10
N VAL A 447 -5.29 36.56 -4.36
CA VAL A 447 -5.58 37.45 -5.51
C VAL A 447 -6.94 37.09 -6.10
N ARG A 448 -7.78 38.10 -6.31
CA ARG A 448 -9.03 37.94 -7.08
C ARG A 448 -8.67 37.91 -8.55
N ASN A 449 -8.62 36.70 -9.11
CA ASN A 449 -8.13 36.45 -10.46
C ASN A 449 -9.28 36.08 -11.42
N ARG A 450 -9.17 36.54 -12.67
CA ARG A 450 -9.91 35.99 -13.81
C ARG A 450 -8.97 35.13 -14.66
N ASN A 451 -9.16 33.82 -14.62
CA ASN A 451 -8.38 32.90 -15.45
C ASN A 451 -8.97 32.83 -16.86
N ILE A 452 -8.15 33.08 -17.88
CA ILE A 452 -8.53 33.04 -19.28
C ILE A 452 -7.57 32.12 -20.02
N ASN A 453 -8.08 30.93 -20.30
CA ASN A 453 -7.45 30.03 -21.24
C ASN A 453 -7.84 30.39 -22.67
N TYR A 454 -6.95 31.06 -23.42
CA TYR A 454 -7.31 31.60 -24.74
C TYR A 454 -7.20 30.59 -25.88
N THR A 455 -6.44 29.50 -25.71
CA THR A 455 -6.49 28.35 -26.62
C THR A 455 -6.06 27.09 -25.91
N ASN A 456 -6.66 25.95 -26.28
CA ASN A 456 -6.21 24.62 -25.88
C ASN A 456 -5.45 23.88 -27.00
N ILE A 457 -5.16 24.55 -28.11
CA ILE A 457 -4.38 23.98 -29.22
C ILE A 457 -2.90 24.09 -28.84
N CYS A 458 -2.21 22.96 -28.79
CA CYS A 458 -0.81 22.91 -28.39
C CYS A 458 -0.03 21.95 -29.29
N THR A 459 1.15 22.37 -29.74
CA THR A 459 2.09 21.50 -30.47
C THR A 459 2.81 20.51 -29.53
N PHE A 460 2.89 20.82 -28.23
CA PHE A 460 3.45 19.93 -27.22
C PHE A 460 2.46 18.80 -26.86
N LYS A 461 3.00 17.60 -26.62
CA LYS A 461 2.22 16.37 -26.37
C LYS A 461 2.52 15.80 -24.98
N CYS A 462 2.40 16.64 -23.95
CA CYS A 462 2.63 16.26 -22.56
C CYS A 462 1.69 15.11 -22.16
N ARG A 463 2.23 13.99 -21.68
CA ARG A 463 1.45 12.77 -21.35
C ARG A 463 0.42 12.99 -20.24
N PHE A 464 0.69 13.94 -19.34
CA PHE A 464 -0.16 14.28 -18.20
C PHE A 464 -1.13 15.43 -18.49
N CYS A 465 -1.06 16.10 -19.65
CA CYS A 465 -1.85 17.29 -19.90
C CYS A 465 -3.32 16.95 -20.21
N ALA A 466 -4.22 17.37 -19.32
CA ALA A 466 -5.66 17.29 -19.52
C ALA A 466 -6.21 18.44 -20.38
N PHE A 467 -5.45 19.54 -20.50
CA PHE A 467 -5.86 20.78 -21.14
C PHE A 467 -5.72 20.74 -22.67
N SER A 468 -4.53 20.39 -23.20
CA SER A 468 -4.24 20.44 -24.63
C SER A 468 -5.09 19.48 -25.46
N LYS A 469 -5.50 19.90 -26.67
CA LYS A 469 -6.19 19.08 -27.68
C LYS A 469 -5.41 19.15 -28.99
N GLY A 470 -5.16 17.98 -29.58
CA GLY A 470 -4.58 17.88 -30.92
C GLY A 470 -5.66 17.70 -31.99
N PRO A 471 -5.33 17.82 -33.29
CA PRO A 471 -6.27 17.61 -34.38
C PRO A 471 -6.93 16.22 -34.41
N LEU A 472 -6.39 15.26 -33.65
CA LEU A 472 -6.86 13.88 -33.55
C LEU A 472 -7.22 13.43 -32.12
N SER A 473 -7.43 14.36 -31.17
CA SER A 473 -7.82 13.95 -29.81
C SER A 473 -9.25 13.42 -29.79
N LEU A 474 -9.35 12.10 -29.91
CA LEU A 474 -10.55 11.25 -29.86
C LEU A 474 -11.61 11.75 -28.87
N ASN A 475 -12.75 12.19 -29.42
CA ASN A 475 -14.17 12.20 -28.98
C ASN A 475 -14.61 12.29 -27.50
N LEU A 476 -13.72 12.27 -26.50
CA LEU A 476 -14.06 12.35 -25.06
C LEU A 476 -13.68 13.68 -24.40
N ARG A 477 -12.94 14.55 -25.11
CA ARG A 477 -12.22 15.69 -24.50
C ARG A 477 -12.62 17.07 -25.04
N GLY A 478 -13.70 17.16 -25.81
CA GLY A 478 -14.19 18.41 -26.41
C GLY A 478 -13.40 18.83 -27.67
N LYS A 479 -13.90 19.86 -28.38
CA LYS A 479 -13.27 20.39 -29.60
C LYS A 479 -12.10 21.32 -29.26
N PRO A 480 -11.03 21.37 -30.09
CA PRO A 480 -10.03 22.43 -29.98
C PRO A 480 -10.70 23.79 -30.15
N TYR A 481 -10.20 24.81 -29.43
CA TYR A 481 -10.72 26.17 -29.52
C TYR A 481 -9.59 27.20 -29.46
N MET A 482 -9.91 28.38 -30.00
CA MET A 482 -9.16 29.61 -29.86
C MET A 482 -10.16 30.73 -29.63
N LEU A 483 -9.99 31.49 -28.56
CA LEU A 483 -10.81 32.66 -28.24
C LEU A 483 -10.35 33.83 -29.11
N GLY A 484 -11.31 34.58 -29.67
CA GLY A 484 -11.03 35.86 -30.30
C GLY A 484 -10.68 36.93 -29.25
N VAL A 485 -9.96 37.97 -29.67
CA VAL A 485 -9.54 39.09 -28.80
C VAL A 485 -10.75 39.75 -28.11
N GLU A 486 -11.85 39.94 -28.84
CA GLU A 486 -13.10 40.51 -28.31
C GLU A 486 -13.68 39.68 -27.15
N GLU A 487 -13.65 38.35 -27.26
CA GLU A 487 -14.13 37.46 -26.20
C GLU A 487 -13.19 37.49 -24.98
N ILE A 488 -11.89 37.64 -25.20
CA ILE A 488 -10.91 37.80 -24.11
C ILE A 488 -11.15 39.13 -23.39
N GLN A 489 -11.29 40.23 -24.13
CA GLN A 489 -11.63 41.55 -23.58
C GLN A 489 -12.95 41.52 -22.81
N ARG A 490 -14.00 40.89 -23.34
CA ARG A 490 -15.28 40.70 -22.65
C ARG A 490 -15.10 39.99 -21.30
N ARG A 491 -14.31 38.91 -21.26
CA ARG A 491 -14.02 38.17 -20.02
C ARG A 491 -13.18 38.97 -19.03
N VAL A 492 -12.29 39.84 -19.49
CA VAL A 492 -11.53 40.77 -18.65
C VAL A 492 -12.46 41.79 -18.02
N ILE A 493 -13.33 42.42 -18.80
CA ILE A 493 -14.34 43.38 -18.33
C ILE A 493 -15.23 42.72 -17.27
N GLU A 494 -15.78 41.54 -17.58
CA GLU A 494 -16.59 40.74 -16.64
C GLU A 494 -15.82 40.46 -15.34
N GLY A 495 -14.53 40.13 -15.43
CA GLY A 495 -13.65 39.94 -14.28
C GLY A 495 -13.53 41.20 -13.43
N VAL A 496 -13.25 42.34 -14.05
CA VAL A 496 -13.13 43.65 -13.37
C VAL A 496 -14.44 44.06 -12.71
N GLU A 497 -15.58 43.88 -13.38
CA GLU A 497 -16.92 44.13 -12.84
C GLU A 497 -17.19 43.26 -11.61
N CYS A 498 -16.69 42.02 -11.62
CA CYS A 498 -16.71 41.10 -10.49
C CYS A 498 -15.59 41.36 -9.47
N GLY A 499 -14.83 42.46 -9.58
CA GLY A 499 -13.79 42.91 -8.67
C GLY A 499 -12.47 42.15 -8.75
N ALA A 500 -12.19 41.51 -9.89
CA ALA A 500 -10.86 40.95 -10.15
C ALA A 500 -9.80 42.06 -10.22
N THR A 501 -8.64 41.76 -9.67
CA THR A 501 -7.46 42.64 -9.67
C THR A 501 -6.36 42.09 -10.59
N GLU A 502 -6.50 40.85 -11.02
CA GLU A 502 -5.58 40.15 -11.88
C GLU A 502 -6.32 39.37 -12.96
N VAL A 503 -5.74 39.30 -14.15
CA VAL A 503 -6.11 38.35 -15.19
C VAL A 503 -4.94 37.38 -15.40
N CYS A 504 -5.24 36.08 -15.35
CA CYS A 504 -4.28 35.04 -15.71
C CYS A 504 -4.51 34.61 -17.16
N LEU A 505 -3.49 34.77 -18.02
CA LEU A 505 -3.56 34.42 -19.44
C LEU A 505 -2.68 33.20 -19.71
N GLN A 506 -3.28 32.07 -20.10
CA GLN A 506 -2.52 30.85 -20.41
C GLN A 506 -3.11 30.12 -21.61
N GLY A 507 -2.28 29.73 -22.58
CA GLY A 507 -2.69 28.99 -23.76
C GLY A 507 -1.84 27.74 -23.98
N GLY A 508 -2.25 26.95 -24.98
CA GLY A 508 -1.35 26.01 -25.61
C GLY A 508 -0.40 26.73 -26.58
N ILE A 509 0.72 26.09 -26.92
CA ILE A 509 1.65 26.55 -27.95
C ILE A 509 1.00 26.34 -29.33
N HIS A 510 0.23 27.33 -29.78
CA HIS A 510 -0.48 27.26 -31.06
C HIS A 510 0.54 27.28 -32.22
N PRO A 511 0.36 26.47 -33.28
CA PRO A 511 1.29 26.44 -34.42
C PRO A 511 1.37 27.78 -35.17
N ASP A 512 0.26 28.51 -35.23
CA ASP A 512 0.14 29.73 -36.05
C ASP A 512 0.46 31.04 -35.31
N PHE A 513 0.77 31.01 -34.01
CA PHE A 513 1.16 32.23 -33.29
C PHE A 513 2.59 32.62 -33.64
N ASP A 514 2.87 33.90 -33.83
CA ASP A 514 4.23 34.42 -33.72
C ASP A 514 4.47 34.94 -32.29
N GLY A 515 5.60 35.59 -32.04
CA GLY A 515 5.82 36.23 -30.74
C GLY A 515 4.98 37.50 -30.55
N ASP A 516 4.56 38.17 -31.62
CA ASP A 516 3.78 39.40 -31.52
C ASP A 516 2.37 39.14 -30.99
N TYR A 517 1.78 37.97 -31.30
CA TYR A 517 0.47 37.57 -30.76
C TYR A 517 0.34 37.74 -29.24
N TYR A 518 1.35 37.31 -28.47
CA TYR A 518 1.31 37.43 -27.01
C TYR A 518 1.41 38.89 -26.55
N LEU A 519 2.24 39.70 -27.24
CA LEU A 519 2.38 41.13 -26.95
C LEU A 519 1.08 41.87 -27.26
N ASP A 520 0.46 41.57 -28.40
CA ASP A 520 -0.81 42.15 -28.82
C ASP A 520 -1.95 41.74 -27.89
N LEU A 521 -1.94 40.51 -27.40
CA LEU A 521 -2.92 40.06 -26.42
C LEU A 521 -2.79 40.82 -25.10
N ALA A 522 -1.57 41.05 -24.61
CA ALA A 522 -1.34 41.88 -23.42
C ALA A 522 -1.84 43.32 -23.61
N ARG A 523 -1.56 43.92 -24.78
CA ARG A 523 -2.04 45.28 -25.13
C ARG A 523 -3.57 45.33 -25.18
N ALA A 524 -4.21 44.35 -25.80
CA ALA A 524 -5.67 44.27 -25.91
C ALA A 524 -6.35 44.17 -24.54
N VAL A 525 -5.74 43.45 -23.59
CA VAL A 525 -6.21 43.43 -22.19
C VAL A 525 -6.06 44.81 -21.53
N LYS A 526 -4.90 45.46 -21.71
CA LYS A 526 -4.66 46.80 -21.15
C LYS A 526 -5.55 47.88 -21.75
N GLU A 527 -6.01 47.73 -22.99
CA GLU A 527 -6.93 48.66 -23.64
C GLU A 527 -8.26 48.77 -22.89
N VAL A 528 -8.84 47.62 -22.49
CA VAL A 528 -10.15 47.58 -21.81
C VAL A 528 -10.03 47.64 -20.28
N ALA A 529 -8.88 47.28 -19.73
CA ALA A 529 -8.62 47.32 -18.29
C ALA A 529 -7.18 47.78 -17.98
N PRO A 530 -6.86 49.08 -18.10
CA PRO A 530 -5.48 49.57 -17.92
C PRO A 530 -4.85 49.22 -16.57
N SER A 531 -5.66 49.20 -15.51
CA SER A 531 -5.24 48.96 -14.13
C SER A 531 -5.12 47.48 -13.74
N ILE A 532 -5.62 46.53 -14.53
CA ILE A 532 -5.59 45.12 -14.14
C ILE A 532 -4.17 44.56 -14.19
N HIS A 533 -3.79 43.74 -13.21
CA HIS A 533 -2.51 43.04 -13.22
C HIS A 533 -2.55 41.90 -14.23
N ILE A 534 -1.59 41.82 -15.16
CA ILE A 534 -1.51 40.71 -16.12
C ILE A 534 -0.49 39.70 -15.59
N HIS A 535 -1.00 38.53 -15.19
CA HIS A 535 -0.22 37.36 -14.80
C HIS A 535 -0.29 36.33 -15.92
N GLY A 536 0.53 36.47 -16.95
CA GLY A 536 0.29 35.82 -18.24
C GLY A 536 1.51 35.16 -18.83
N PHE A 537 1.23 34.20 -19.72
CA PHE A 537 2.20 33.48 -20.54
C PHE A 537 3.14 32.61 -19.71
N THR A 538 2.97 31.31 -19.83
CA THR A 538 3.90 30.32 -19.29
C THR A 538 5.34 30.59 -19.76
N ALA A 539 6.32 30.10 -18.99
CA ALA A 539 7.72 30.19 -19.38
C ALA A 539 7.96 29.63 -20.80
N LEU A 540 7.22 28.61 -21.20
CA LEU A 540 7.27 28.02 -22.53
C LEU A 540 6.69 28.96 -23.61
N GLU A 541 5.53 29.57 -23.37
CA GLU A 541 4.93 30.55 -24.30
C GLU A 541 5.86 31.75 -24.55
N VAL A 542 6.48 32.27 -23.49
CA VAL A 542 7.44 33.38 -23.61
C VAL A 542 8.68 32.95 -24.39
N THR A 543 9.22 31.77 -24.10
CA THR A 543 10.40 31.23 -24.79
C THR A 543 10.11 31.00 -26.27
N GLU A 544 8.95 30.44 -26.60
CA GLU A 544 8.50 30.24 -27.98
C GLU A 544 8.24 31.57 -28.70
N GLY A 545 7.66 32.57 -28.03
CA GLY A 545 7.47 33.91 -28.59
C GLY A 545 8.80 34.56 -28.97
N ALA A 546 9.77 34.57 -28.05
CA ALA A 546 11.12 35.10 -28.30
C ALA A 546 11.80 34.38 -29.47
N LYS A 547 11.73 33.05 -29.49
CA LYS A 547 12.31 32.21 -30.54
C LYS A 547 11.69 32.45 -31.91
N ARG A 548 10.36 32.60 -32.00
CA ARG A 548 9.66 32.85 -33.28
C ARG A 548 9.96 34.21 -33.88
N LEU A 549 10.29 35.20 -33.04
CA LEU A 549 10.78 36.51 -33.50
C LEU A 549 12.30 36.53 -33.72
N GLY A 550 13.02 35.44 -33.45
CA GLY A 550 14.48 35.40 -33.57
C GLY A 550 15.20 36.31 -32.57
N MET A 551 14.60 36.56 -31.40
CA MET A 551 15.09 37.52 -30.41
C MET A 551 15.64 36.85 -29.15
N PRO A 552 16.62 37.47 -28.46
CA PRO A 552 17.02 37.03 -27.13
C PRO A 552 15.83 37.09 -26.14
N LEU A 553 15.70 36.07 -25.30
CA LEU A 553 14.61 35.96 -24.31
C LEU A 553 14.49 37.20 -23.41
N LYS A 554 15.63 37.77 -23.00
CA LYS A 554 15.68 38.99 -22.19
C LYS A 554 15.00 40.16 -22.89
N ASP A 555 15.25 40.35 -24.18
CA ASP A 555 14.71 41.48 -24.94
C ASP A 555 13.21 41.30 -25.17
N TYR A 556 12.77 40.07 -25.42
CA TYR A 556 11.36 39.74 -25.52
C TYR A 556 10.61 39.95 -24.19
N LEU A 557 11.20 39.59 -23.05
CA LEU A 557 10.62 39.87 -21.72
C LEU A 557 10.46 41.37 -21.46
N ILE A 558 11.42 42.19 -21.93
CA ILE A 558 11.30 43.65 -21.85
C ILE A 558 10.12 44.13 -22.69
N LEU A 559 9.97 43.66 -23.94
CA LEU A 559 8.84 43.99 -24.79
C LEU A 559 7.49 43.53 -24.20
N ALA A 560 7.44 42.34 -23.61
CA ALA A 560 6.24 41.82 -22.94
C ALA A 560 5.85 42.71 -21.75
N LYS A 561 6.84 43.14 -20.96
CA LYS A 561 6.62 44.09 -19.86
C LYS A 561 6.09 45.44 -20.36
N GLU A 562 6.66 45.96 -21.44
CA GLU A 562 6.19 47.20 -22.09
C GLU A 562 4.78 47.06 -22.66
N ALA A 563 4.43 45.88 -23.19
CA ALA A 563 3.09 45.55 -23.68
C ALA A 563 2.05 45.41 -22.54
N GLY A 564 2.48 45.38 -21.27
CA GLY A 564 1.61 45.38 -20.10
C GLY A 564 1.66 44.11 -19.25
N LEU A 565 2.49 43.13 -19.60
CA LEU A 565 2.72 41.94 -18.77
C LEU A 565 3.41 42.33 -17.46
N ALA A 566 2.83 41.93 -16.32
CA ALA A 566 3.35 42.33 -15.02
C ALA A 566 4.10 41.19 -14.31
N THR A 567 3.60 39.96 -14.41
CA THR A 567 4.23 38.76 -13.83
C THR A 567 4.00 37.54 -14.71
N LEU A 568 4.84 36.51 -14.53
CA LEU A 568 4.76 35.25 -15.25
C LEU A 568 4.16 34.15 -14.34
N PRO A 569 3.25 33.31 -14.84
CA PRO A 569 2.82 32.11 -14.14
C PRO A 569 3.94 31.08 -14.05
N GLY A 570 4.07 30.50 -12.85
CA GLY A 570 4.92 29.32 -12.61
C GLY A 570 4.28 28.01 -13.07
N THR A 571 3.04 28.03 -13.56
CA THR A 571 2.32 26.86 -14.05
C THR A 571 2.80 26.45 -15.44
N ALA A 572 3.93 25.75 -15.48
CA ALA A 572 4.36 24.93 -16.61
C ALA A 572 5.28 23.84 -16.06
N ALA A 573 4.80 22.60 -16.03
CA ALA A 573 5.59 21.43 -15.64
C ALA A 573 6.62 21.02 -16.72
N GLU A 574 6.86 21.90 -17.69
CA GLU A 574 7.61 21.66 -18.92
C GLU A 574 9.09 22.11 -18.81
N VAL A 575 9.51 22.53 -17.62
CA VAL A 575 10.88 23.03 -17.34
C VAL A 575 11.61 22.05 -16.42
N LEU A 576 11.73 20.78 -16.80
CA LEU A 576 12.54 19.78 -16.08
C LEU A 576 13.15 18.73 -17.03
N ASP A 577 13.67 19.15 -18.20
CA ASP A 577 14.65 18.40 -18.99
C ASP A 577 15.67 19.35 -19.64
#